data_AF-A0A183ALF8-F1
#
_entry.id   AF-A0A183ALF8-F1
#
_cell.length_a   1.000
_cell.length_b   1.000
_cell.length_c   1.000
_cell.angle_alpha   90.00
_cell.angle_beta   90.00
_cell.angle_gamma   90.00
#
_symmetry.space_group_name_H-M   'P 1'
#
loop_
_entity.id
_entity.type
_entity.pdbx_description
1 polymer ?
#
loop_
_entity_poly.entity_id
_entity_poly.type
_entity_poly.pdbx_seq_one_letter_code
_entity_poly.pdbx_strand_id
1 'polypeptide(L)' 'LLHFSSELQREQDFQGLMVLLQHLPTYHWTDEDINLILAEAYRLQTLFASAPHHLDYRPQSYAD' A
#
# COMPACT_ATOMS: atom_id res chain seq x y z
N LEU A 1 -2.57 1.06 3.30
CA LEU A 1 -3.07 2.34 2.76
C LEU A 1 -4.39 2.21 2.01
N LEU A 2 -4.60 1.17 1.19
CA LEU A 2 -5.87 1.00 0.44
C LEU A 2 -7.13 1.06 1.32
N HIS A 3 -7.06 0.51 2.52
CA HIS A 3 -8.14 0.59 3.52
C HIS A 3 -8.59 2.04 3.84
N PHE A 4 -7.67 3.01 3.81
CA PHE A 4 -7.94 4.43 4.03
C PHE A 4 -8.01 5.25 2.72
N SER A 5 -8.20 4.58 1.57
CA SER A 5 -8.11 5.25 0.27
C SER A 5 -9.13 6.38 0.10
N SER A 6 -10.34 6.19 0.63
CA SER A 6 -11.41 7.19 0.58
C SER A 6 -11.04 8.44 1.38
N GLU A 7 -10.54 8.28 2.60
CA GLU A 7 -10.09 9.37 3.47
C GLU A 7 -8.91 10.12 2.85
N LEU A 8 -7.92 9.38 2.35
CA LEU A 8 -6.74 9.95 1.70
C LEU A 8 -7.10 10.76 0.45
N GLN A 9 -8.06 10.31 -0.36
CA GLN A 9 -8.50 11.05 -1.55
C GLN A 9 -9.33 12.29 -1.23
N ARG A 10 -9.94 12.35 -0.04
CA ARG A 10 -10.72 13.50 0.40
C ARG A 10 -9.82 14.64 0.87
N GLU A 11 -8.63 14.35 1.38
CA GLU A 11 -7.65 15.37 1.76
C GLU A 11 -7.08 16.07 0.53
N GLN A 12 -7.40 17.37 0.38
CA GLN A 12 -6.96 18.20 -0.73
C GLN A 12 -5.72 19.02 -0.42
N ASP A 13 -5.33 19.09 0.86
CA ASP A 13 -4.15 19.81 1.33
C ASP A 13 -3.00 18.84 1.60
N PHE A 14 -1.79 19.21 1.18
CA PHE A 14 -0.61 18.37 1.35
C PHE A 14 -0.26 18.18 2.83
N GLN A 15 -0.34 19.23 3.65
CA GLN A 15 0.01 19.12 5.06
C GLN A 15 -1.02 18.25 5.79
N GLY A 16 -2.31 18.42 5.50
CA GLY A 16 -3.39 17.56 5.99
C GLY A 16 -3.18 16.09 5.61
N LEU A 17 -2.85 15.82 4.34
CA LEU A 17 -2.51 14.47 3.87
C LEU A 17 -1.32 13.88 4.64
N MET A 18 -0.28 14.68 4.88
CA MET A 18 0.90 14.22 5.65
C MET A 18 0.55 13.91 7.11
N VAL A 19 -0.25 14.74 7.75
CA VAL A 19 -0.71 14.50 9.13
C VAL A 19 -1.56 13.23 9.20
N LEU A 20 -2.48 13.04 8.25
CA LEU A 20 -3.32 11.84 8.18
C LEU A 20 -2.47 10.57 7.98
N LEU A 21 -1.49 10.60 7.07
CA LEU A 21 -0.59 9.47 6.84
C LEU A 21 0.27 9.11 8.06
N GLN A 22 0.62 10.10 8.88
CA GLN A 22 1.36 9.88 10.13
C GLN A 22 0.48 9.44 11.30
N HIS A 23 -0.82 9.76 11.27
CA HIS A 23 -1.77 9.50 12.35
C HIS A 23 -3.07 8.90 11.81
N LEU A 24 -2.97 7.68 11.28
CA LEU A 24 -4.16 6.94 10.84
C LEU A 24 -5.09 6.67 12.05
N PRO A 25 -6.41 6.73 11.88
CA PRO A 25 -7.37 6.64 12.98
C PRO A 25 -7.58 5.19 13.46
N THR A 26 -6.51 4.51 13.85
CA THR A 26 -6.52 3.08 14.24
C THR A 26 -6.73 2.86 15.74
N TYR A 27 -7.01 3.91 16.51
CA TYR A 27 -7.06 3.83 17.99
C TYR A 27 -8.15 2.89 18.52
N HIS A 28 -9.22 2.67 17.75
CA HIS A 28 -10.35 1.84 18.11
C HIS A 28 -10.32 0.47 17.40
N TRP A 29 -9.21 0.16 16.71
CA TRP A 29 -9.08 -1.11 16.02
C TRP A 29 -9.14 -2.29 16.99
N THR A 30 -9.78 -3.33 16.49
CA THR A 30 -9.93 -4.63 17.15
C THR A 30 -9.12 -5.69 16.42
N ASP A 31 -9.09 -6.90 16.98
CA ASP A 31 -8.45 -8.04 16.32
C ASP A 31 -9.08 -8.35 14.94
N GLU A 32 -10.37 -8.05 14.76
CA GLU A 32 -11.06 -8.25 13.47
C GLU A 32 -10.51 -7.33 12.39
N ASP A 33 -10.29 -6.05 12.71
CA ASP A 33 -9.70 -5.06 11.78
C ASP A 33 -8.28 -5.49 11.36
N ILE A 34 -7.49 -5.97 12.32
CA ILE A 34 -6.13 -6.48 12.07
C ILE A 34 -6.17 -7.71 11.16
N ASN A 35 -7.05 -8.66 11.45
CA ASN A 35 -7.21 -9.88 10.64
C ASN A 35 -7.63 -9.57 9.21
N LEU A 36 -8.53 -8.61 9.01
CA LEU A 36 -8.95 -8.17 7.68
C LEU A 36 -7.76 -7.62 6.88
N ILE A 37 -6.98 -6.71 7.47
CA ILE A 37 -5.81 -6.11 6.80
C ILE A 37 -4.74 -7.16 6.48
N LEU A 38 -4.53 -8.12 7.38
CA LEU A 38 -3.60 -9.24 7.14
C LEU A 38 -4.07 -10.14 6.00
N ALA A 39 -5.37 -10.46 5.95
CA ALA A 39 -5.94 -11.24 4.86
C ALA A 39 -5.80 -10.53 3.51
N GLU A 40 -6.06 -9.21 3.47
CA GLU A 40 -5.85 -8.40 2.27
C GLU A 40 -4.38 -8.37 1.85
N ALA A 41 -3.46 -8.19 2.80
CA ALA A 41 -2.03 -8.18 2.54
C ALA A 41 -1.55 -9.54 1.97
N TYR A 42 -2.01 -10.65 2.55
CA TYR A 42 -1.71 -12.00 2.07
C TYR A 42 -2.28 -12.24 0.66
N ARG A 43 -3.53 -11.81 0.41
CA ARG A 43 -4.14 -11.90 -0.92
C ARG A 43 -3.32 -11.13 -1.96
N LEU A 44 -2.90 -9.90 -1.64
CA LEU A 44 -2.07 -9.09 -2.52
C LEU A 44 -0.70 -9.71 -2.76
N GLN A 45 -0.02 -10.17 -1.70
CA GLN A 45 1.25 -10.89 -1.82
C GLN A 45 1.12 -12.07 -2.78
N THR A 46 0.05 -12.86 -2.64
CA THR A 46 -0.19 -14.06 -3.45
C THR A 46 -0.45 -13.69 -4.92
N LEU A 47 -1.28 -12.69 -5.17
CA LEU A 47 -1.61 -12.25 -6.54
C LEU A 47 -0.41 -11.65 -7.28
N PHE A 48 0.47 -10.96 -6.56
CA PHE A 48 1.64 -10.29 -7.14
C PHE A 48 2.94 -11.07 -6.94
N ALA A 49 2.89 -12.31 -6.43
CA ALA A 49 4.08 -13.12 -6.15
C ALA A 49 4.97 -13.37 -7.37
N SER A 50 4.40 -13.33 -8.59
CA SER A 50 5.11 -13.50 -9.85
C SER A 50 5.20 -12.21 -10.67
N ALA A 51 4.86 -11.06 -10.08
CA ALA A 51 5.00 -9.79 -10.76
C ALA A 51 6.48 -9.48 -11.01
N PRO A 52 6.86 -8.97 -12.19
CA PRO A 52 8.24 -8.65 -12.50
C PRO A 52 8.75 -7.58 -11.52
N HIS A 53 9.93 -7.81 -10.95
CA HIS A 53 10.58 -6.81 -10.12
C HIS A 53 11.00 -5.63 -10.99
N HIS A 54 10.43 -4.45 -10.74
CA HIS A 54 10.68 -3.27 -11.57
C HIS A 54 12.16 -2.81 -11.58
N LEU A 55 12.93 -3.20 -10.55
CA LEU A 55 14.36 -2.88 -10.44
C LEU A 55 15.28 -3.92 -11.09
N ASP A 56 14.77 -5.12 -11.42
CA ASP A 56 15.56 -6.17 -12.07
C ASP A 56 15.55 -6.03 -13.60
N TYR A 57 14.89 -4.99 -14.14
CA TYR A 57 14.95 -4.64 -15.55
C TYR A 57 16.35 -4.11 -15.89
N ARG A 58 17.26 -5.01 -16.25
CA ARG A 58 18.50 -4.66 -16.96
C ARG A 58 18.17 -4.50 -18.44
N PRO A 59 18.31 -3.29 -19.02
CA PRO A 59 18.28 -3.17 -20.47
C PRO A 59 19.43 -4.02 -21.01
N GLN A 60 19.11 -4.94 -21.91
CA GLN A 60 20.11 -5.68 -22.67
C GLN A 60 20.98 -4.64 -23.39
N SER A 61 22.19 -4.45 -22.89
CA SER A 61 23.28 -3.82 -23.63
C SER A 61 23.41 -4.61 -24.93
N TYR A 62 23.07 -4.00 -26.06
CA TYR A 62 23.40 -4.51 -27.38
C TYR A 62 24.93 -4.62 -27.47
N ALA A 63 25.44 -5.81 -27.23
CA ALA A 63 26.73 -6.26 -27.72
C ALA A 63 26.44 -7.23 -28.86
N ASP A 64 26.45 -6.67 -30.08
CA ASP A 64 27.18 -7.14 -31.27
C ASP A 64 26.70 -6.37 -32.51
#